data_AF-A0A9E0EUV3-F1
#
_entry.id   AF-A0A9E0EUV3-F1
#
_cell.length_a   1.000
_cell.length_b   1.000
_cell.length_c   1.000
_cell.angle_alpha   90.00
_cell.angle_beta   90.00
_cell.angle_gamma   90.00
#
_symmetry.space_group_name_H-M   'P 1'
#
loop_
_entity.id
_entity.type
_entity.pdbx_description
1 polymer ?
#
loop_
_entity_poly.entity_id
_entity_poly.type
_entity_poly.pdbx_seq_one_letter_code
_entity_poly.pdbx_strand_id
1 'polypeptide(L)' 'MQDLLSVLSVARVGQVHLYFRAALTSDQFNPGFETQEAQLFDEKDIPWDELAFTTVKLTLQCFFADRAKGVQNVHHLNVS' A
#
# COMPACT_ATOMS: atom_id res chain seq x y z
N MET A 1 -0.80 -13.98 -7.20
CA MET A 1 -1.40 -13.01 -6.25
C MET A 1 -0.96 -13.47 -4.86
N GLN A 2 -0.30 -12.62 -4.08
CA GLN A 2 0.10 -12.99 -2.72
C GLN A 2 -1.04 -12.66 -1.74
N ASP A 3 -0.74 -12.76 -0.45
CA ASP A 3 -1.69 -12.64 0.63
C ASP A 3 -2.28 -11.23 0.75
N LEU A 4 -3.50 -11.19 1.28
CA LEU A 4 -4.16 -9.96 1.72
C LEU A 4 -3.31 -9.31 2.81
N LEU A 5 -3.02 -8.01 2.66
CA LEU A 5 -2.22 -7.25 3.62
C LEU A 5 -3.11 -6.45 4.58
N SER A 6 -4.07 -5.70 4.03
CA SER A 6 -4.91 -4.83 4.83
C SER A 6 -6.31 -4.67 4.25
N VAL A 7 -7.27 -4.50 5.15
CA VAL A 7 -8.66 -4.13 4.87
C VAL A 7 -8.95 -2.85 5.65
N LEU A 8 -9.26 -1.78 4.94
CA LEU A 8 -9.53 -0.47 5.54
C LEU A 8 -10.95 -0.02 5.24
N SER A 9 -11.75 0.15 6.28
CA SER A 9 -13.08 0.75 6.19
C SER A 9 -12.97 2.26 6.18
N VAL A 10 -13.37 2.92 5.09
CA VAL A 10 -13.39 4.38 4.94
C VAL A 10 -14.84 4.86 5.05
N ALA A 11 -15.33 4.88 6.29
CA ALA A 11 -16.76 5.04 6.58
C ALA A 11 -17.34 6.34 6.03
N ARG A 12 -16.57 7.44 6.08
CA ARG A 12 -16.99 8.76 5.61
C ARG A 12 -17.45 8.79 4.15
N VAL A 13 -16.88 7.92 3.32
CA VAL A 13 -17.20 7.82 1.88
C VAL A 13 -17.86 6.49 1.51
N GLY A 14 -18.18 5.65 2.51
CA GLY A 14 -18.86 4.37 2.30
C GLY A 14 -18.05 3.34 1.50
N GLN A 15 -16.72 3.36 1.61
CA GLN A 15 -15.82 2.48 0.85
C GLN A 15 -15.03 1.54 1.75
N VAL A 16 -14.62 0.40 1.18
CA VAL A 16 -13.67 -0.53 1.79
C VAL A 16 -12.50 -0.71 0.83
N HIS A 17 -11.29 -0.38 1.28
CA HIS A 17 -10.06 -0.55 0.50
C HIS A 17 -9.38 -1.85 0.91
N LEU A 18 -9.08 -2.71 -0.08
CA LEU A 18 -8.35 -3.95 0.11
C LEU A 18 -7.01 -3.84 -0.59
N TYR A 19 -5.93 -4.09 0.15
CA TYR A 19 -4.57 -4.10 -0.40
C TYR A 19 -3.98 -5.50 -0.31
N PHE A 20 -3.40 -5.96 -1.41
CA PHE A 20 -2.74 -7.24 -1.54
C PHE A 20 -1.26 -7.05 -1.77
N ARG A 21 -0.47 -8.02 -1.31
CA ARG A 21 0.93 -8.09 -1.72
C ARG A 21 1.04 -8.70 -3.11
N ALA A 22 2.04 -8.25 -3.85
CA ALA A 22 2.35 -8.77 -5.16
C ALA A 22 3.86 -8.89 -5.31
N ALA A 23 4.30 -9.92 -6.03
CA ALA A 23 5.66 -10.02 -6.52
C ALA A 23 5.69 -9.34 -7.90
N LEU A 24 6.58 -8.37 -8.06
CA LEU A 24 6.84 -7.76 -9.36
C LEU A 24 7.54 -8.80 -10.25
N THR A 25 7.01 -9.04 -11.45
CA THR A 25 7.54 -10.06 -12.38
C THR A 25 8.45 -9.49 -13.47
N SER A 26 8.51 -8.16 -13.60
CA SER A 26 9.34 -7.42 -14.56
C SER A 26 9.61 -6.02 -14.02
N ASP A 27 10.82 -5.51 -14.21
CA ASP A 27 11.25 -4.15 -13.86
C ASP A 27 10.95 -3.12 -14.98
N GLN A 28 10.34 -3.56 -16.08
CA GLN A 28 9.86 -2.67 -17.14
C GLN A 28 8.50 -2.07 -16.77
N PHE A 29 8.50 -0.77 -16.47
CA PHE A 29 7.28 0.01 -16.22
C PHE A 29 6.73 0.60 -17.52
N ASN A 30 5.43 0.47 -17.74
CA ASN A 30 4.72 1.09 -18.86
C ASN A 30 3.52 1.89 -18.32
N PRO A 31 3.76 3.10 -17.78
CA PRO A 31 2.70 3.91 -17.17
C PRO A 31 1.64 4.28 -18.21
N GLY A 32 0.37 4.03 -17.89
CA GLY A 32 -0.77 4.36 -18.74
C GLY A 32 -1.22 5.82 -18.61
N PHE A 33 -2.32 6.19 -19.25
CA PHE A 33 -2.84 7.57 -19.27
C PHE A 33 -3.14 8.16 -17.87
N GLU A 34 -3.39 7.33 -16.86
CA GLU A 34 -3.67 7.76 -15.48
C GLU A 34 -2.39 7.89 -14.62
N THR A 35 -1.23 7.48 -15.13
CA THR A 35 0.03 7.42 -14.38
C THR A 35 1.07 8.30 -15.06
N GLN A 36 1.54 9.34 -14.38
CA GLN A 36 2.57 10.23 -14.92
C GLN A 36 3.97 9.59 -14.85
N GLU A 37 4.27 8.92 -13.73
CA GLU A 37 5.55 8.31 -13.46
C GLU A 37 5.38 7.08 -12.56
N ALA A 38 6.22 6.06 -12.75
CA ALA A 38 6.26 4.87 -11.92
C ALA A 38 7.73 4.50 -11.64
N GLN A 39 8.07 4.31 -10.37
CA GLN A 39 9.41 3.98 -9.92
C GLN A 39 9.35 3.07 -8.68
N LEU A 40 10.46 2.40 -8.38
CA LEU A 40 10.61 1.60 -7.16
C LEU A 40 11.23 2.45 -6.04
N PHE A 41 10.72 2.26 -4.83
CA PHE A 41 11.18 2.98 -3.65
C PHE A 41 11.62 2.01 -2.55
N ASP A 42 12.75 2.32 -1.91
CA ASP A 42 13.04 1.82 -0.57
C ASP A 42 12.20 2.58 0.46
N GLU A 43 11.99 1.99 1.65
CA GLU A 43 11.16 2.57 2.71
C GLU A 43 11.51 4.03 3.06
N LYS A 44 12.81 4.32 3.12
CA LYS A 44 13.36 5.65 3.45
C LYS A 44 13.15 6.69 2.35
N ASP A 45 12.93 6.24 1.11
CA ASP A 45 12.81 7.09 -0.07
C ASP A 45 11.34 7.32 -0.45
N ILE A 46 10.39 6.67 0.24
CA ILE A 46 8.96 6.90 0.03
C ILE A 46 8.60 8.35 0.44
N PRO A 47 7.94 9.12 -0.44
CA PRO A 47 7.52 10.49 -0.12
C PRO A 47 6.24 10.47 0.75
N TRP A 48 6.40 10.11 2.02
CA TRP A 48 5.31 9.85 2.96
C TRP A 48 4.29 10.98 3.14
N ASP A 49 4.71 12.22 2.94
CA ASP A 49 3.86 13.40 3.08
C ASP A 49 3.15 13.79 1.77
N GLU A 50 3.58 13.24 0.64
CA GLU A 50 3.01 13.49 -0.69
C GLU A 50 2.05 12.36 -1.14
N LEU A 51 1.96 11.27 -0.37
CA LEU A 51 1.03 10.18 -0.64
C LEU A 51 -0.41 10.70 -0.67
N ALA A 52 -1.05 10.60 -1.83
CA ALA A 52 -2.39 11.15 -2.07
C ALA A 52 -3.50 10.54 -1.20
N PHE A 53 -3.34 9.30 -0.73
CA PHE A 53 -4.37 8.58 0.02
C PHE A 53 -3.84 8.09 1.37
N THR A 54 -4.52 8.47 2.45
CA THR A 54 -4.23 8.01 3.82
C THR A 54 -4.25 6.49 3.93
N THR A 55 -5.14 5.80 3.21
CA THR A 55 -5.22 4.32 3.24
C THR A 55 -3.96 3.65 2.70
N VAL A 56 -3.29 4.26 1.72
CA VAL A 56 -2.01 3.77 1.19
C VAL A 56 -0.92 3.95 2.25
N LYS A 57 -0.84 5.15 2.85
CA LYS A 57 0.12 5.45 3.93
C LYS A 57 0.01 4.46 5.09
N LEU A 58 -1.20 4.26 5.61
CA LEU A 58 -1.46 3.32 6.71
C LEU A 58 -1.10 1.87 6.33
N THR A 59 -1.46 1.44 5.12
CA THR A 59 -1.13 0.10 4.63
C THR A 59 0.38 -0.13 4.55
N LEU A 60 1.13 0.84 4.03
CA LEU A 60 2.59 0.76 3.94
C LEU A 60 3.24 0.75 5.33
N GLN A 61 2.73 1.53 6.28
CA GLN A 61 3.21 1.50 7.66
C GLN A 61 3.02 0.12 8.32
N CYS A 62 1.85 -0.51 8.14
CA CYS A 62 1.61 -1.89 8.58
C CYS A 62 2.60 -2.87 7.92
N PHE A 63 2.81 -2.74 6.60
CA PHE A 63 3.74 -3.59 5.86
C PHE A 63 5.17 -3.51 6.41
N PHE A 64 5.71 -2.31 6.61
CA PHE A 64 7.07 -2.15 7.12
C PHE A 64 7.21 -2.55 8.59
N ALA A 65 6.19 -2.30 9.42
CA ALA A 65 6.18 -2.75 10.81
C ALA A 65 6.20 -4.29 10.94
N ASP A 66 5.44 -4.99 10.08
CA ASP A 66 5.45 -6.45 10.01
C ASP A 66 6.78 -6.98 9.45
N ARG A 67 7.31 -6.34 8.41
CA ARG A 67 8.62 -6.67 7.82
C ARG A 67 9.74 -6.57 8.84
N ALA A 68 9.76 -5.52 9.67
CA ALA A 68 10.74 -5.34 10.74
C ALA A 68 10.67 -6.44 11.82
N LYS A 69 9.50 -7.04 12.01
CA LYS A 69 9.26 -8.15 12.96
C LYS A 69 9.39 -9.54 12.32
N GLY A 70 9.56 -9.62 11.00
CA GLY A 70 9.61 -10.89 10.26
C GLY A 70 8.28 -11.64 10.23
N VAL A 71 7.15 -10.95 10.42
CA VAL A 71 5.81 -11.54 10.41
C VAL A 71 5.00 -11.06 9.20
N GLN A 72 3.88 -11.70 8.93
CA GLN A 72 2.97 -11.33 7.85
C GLN A 72 1.53 -11.47 8.36
N ASN A 73 0.93 -10.36 8.78
CA ASN A 73 -0.43 -10.33 9.30
C ASN A 73 -1.39 -9.66 8.32
N VAL A 74 -2.68 -9.98 8.45
CA VAL A 74 -3.75 -9.21 7.84
C VAL A 74 -4.17 -8.12 8.82
N HIS A 75 -4.13 -6.86 8.38
CA HIS A 75 -4.49 -5.71 9.20
C HIS A 75 -5.91 -5.23 8.90
N HIS A 76 -6.70 -5.00 9.93
CA HIS A 76 -8.05 -4.43 9.81
C HIS A 76 -8.06 -3.04 10.43
N LEU A 77 -8.34 -2.01 9.64
CA LEU A 77 -8.28 -0.61 10.07
C LEU A 77 -9.59 0.11 9.76
N ASN A 78 -9.91 1.10 10.57
CA ASN A 78 -10.99 2.05 10.30
C ASN A 78 -10.39 3.43 10.06
N VAL A 79 -10.78 4.06 8.97
CA VAL A 79 -10.39 5.42 8.60
C VAL A 79 -11.62 6.31 8.71
N SER A 80 -11.62 7.15 9.75
CA SER A 80 -12.67 8.11 10.07
C SER A 80 -12.37 9.49 9.50
#